data_AF-A0A6P6T2L7-F1
#
_entry.id   AF-A0A6P6T2L7-F1
#
_cell.length_a   1.000
_cell.length_b   1.000
_cell.length_c   1.000
_cell.angle_alpha   90.00
_cell.angle_beta   90.00
_cell.angle_gamma   90.00
#
_symmetry.space_group_name_H-M   'P 1'
#
loop_
_entity.id
_entity.type
_entity.pdbx_description
1 polymer ?
#
loop_
_entity_poly.entity_id
_entity_poly.type
_entity_poly.pdbx_seq_one_letter_code
_entity_poly.pdbx_strand_id
1 'polypeptide(L)'
;MVLSSFLLGTSSTPYLSCYSPPSLTTNSSSFTPISFLKPHPTFNYCYFPELVRLISSSPACSRTPNPLLALRSPSALAIDFDDHQLIQESSNTSLSPSSTATSPRDTHNMLPKIDKSGRFCSPRAARELALLILYASCLEGSDPVRLFEKRINARREPGYDFDKESLVEYNHMSFAGPPVTANTLEEADELLLHDQKESEIEAEVLSAPPKLVYSKLILRFTRKLLVAVAEKWDSHVFVIDKVAPPNWKNEPAARILELSILHLAMSEIAVLGTRHQIVINEAVDLAKRFCDGAAPRIINGCLRTFIKDLQGTSAVKRSS
;
A
#
# COMPACT_ATOMS: atom_id res chain seq x y z
N MET A 1 -14.03 -0.49 -3.70
CA MET A 1 -14.15 -0.29 -5.17
C MET A 1 -13.55 1.02 -5.67
N VAL A 2 -13.48 2.09 -4.85
CA VAL A 2 -12.89 3.39 -5.23
C VAL A 2 -11.38 3.29 -5.53
N LEU A 3 -10.59 2.53 -4.77
CA LEU A 3 -9.13 2.39 -5.03
C LEU A 3 -8.74 1.83 -6.42
N SER A 4 -9.57 0.97 -7.02
CA SER A 4 -9.24 0.30 -8.29
C SER A 4 -9.41 1.22 -9.50
N SER A 5 -10.48 2.03 -9.54
CA SER A 5 -10.75 2.94 -10.66
C SER A 5 -9.84 4.18 -10.65
N PHE A 6 -9.36 4.60 -9.48
CA PHE A 6 -8.57 5.83 -9.33
C PHE A 6 -7.06 5.63 -9.54
N LEU A 7 -6.51 4.46 -9.20
CA LEU A 7 -5.06 4.19 -9.35
C LEU A 7 -4.63 3.85 -10.78
N LEU A 8 -5.57 3.51 -11.67
CA LEU A 8 -5.31 3.12 -13.06
C LEU A 8 -5.46 4.27 -14.07
N GLY A 9 -5.83 5.48 -13.63
CA GLY A 9 -5.87 6.66 -14.49
C GLY A 9 -6.85 6.56 -15.67
N THR A 10 -7.92 5.77 -15.55
CA THR A 10 -8.94 5.67 -16.59
C THR A 10 -10.04 6.68 -16.32
N SER A 11 -10.11 7.73 -17.15
CA SER A 11 -11.22 8.68 -17.20
C SER A 11 -12.54 7.95 -17.49
N SER A 12 -13.49 8.04 -16.58
CA SER A 12 -14.86 7.54 -16.76
C SER A 12 -15.63 8.37 -17.78
N THR A 13 -16.30 7.72 -18.74
CA THR A 13 -17.45 8.29 -19.45
C THR A 13 -18.65 7.33 -19.30
N PRO A 14 -19.87 7.83 -19.02
CA PRO A 14 -21.06 6.99 -18.88
C PRO A 14 -21.79 6.84 -20.23
N TYR A 15 -22.43 5.68 -20.47
CA TYR A 15 -23.81 5.48 -20.98
C TYR A 15 -24.07 4.18 -21.79
N LEU A 16 -25.27 3.61 -21.57
CA LEU A 16 -26.12 2.71 -22.40
C LEU A 16 -25.58 1.31 -22.76
N SER A 17 -26.14 0.22 -22.23
CA SER A 17 -27.41 -0.47 -22.54
C SER A 17 -27.27 -1.61 -23.57
N CYS A 18 -27.70 -2.81 -23.14
CA CYS A 18 -28.17 -3.99 -23.87
C CYS A 18 -27.29 -4.58 -24.99
N TYR A 19 -26.86 -5.85 -24.84
CA TYR A 19 -27.06 -6.93 -25.83
C TYR A 19 -26.58 -8.27 -25.25
N SER A 20 -27.42 -9.30 -25.35
CA SER A 20 -27.14 -10.69 -24.99
C SER A 20 -26.08 -11.33 -25.91
N PRO A 21 -25.24 -12.28 -25.44
CA PRO A 21 -24.41 -13.08 -26.33
C PRO A 21 -25.09 -14.42 -26.69
N PRO A 22 -24.95 -14.93 -27.93
CA PRO A 22 -25.18 -16.33 -28.23
C PRO A 22 -23.92 -17.16 -27.92
N SER A 23 -24.17 -18.39 -27.50
CA SER A 23 -23.23 -19.50 -27.36
C SER A 23 -22.62 -19.92 -28.70
N LEU A 24 -21.38 -20.45 -28.67
CA LEU A 24 -20.96 -21.70 -29.35
C LEU A 24 -19.44 -21.96 -29.29
N THR A 25 -19.13 -23.22 -28.93
CA THR A 25 -18.06 -24.14 -29.39
C THR A 25 -16.57 -23.82 -29.29
N THR A 26 -15.93 -24.57 -28.38
CA THR A 26 -14.74 -25.42 -28.54
C THR A 26 -13.96 -25.36 -29.87
N ASN A 27 -12.65 -25.10 -29.79
CA ASN A 27 -11.68 -26.03 -30.35
C ASN A 27 -10.26 -25.83 -29.80
N SER A 28 -9.63 -26.96 -29.52
CA SER A 28 -8.26 -27.16 -29.10
C SER A 28 -7.29 -27.03 -30.28
N SER A 29 -6.09 -26.49 -30.03
CA SER A 29 -4.86 -27.03 -30.64
C SER A 29 -3.61 -26.50 -29.94
N SER A 30 -2.73 -27.46 -29.70
CA SER A 30 -1.41 -27.42 -29.11
C SER A 30 -0.35 -26.84 -30.05
N PHE A 31 0.62 -26.07 -29.52
CA PHE A 31 1.97 -25.99 -30.08
C PHE A 31 3.01 -25.69 -28.97
N THR A 32 4.10 -26.46 -28.98
CA THR A 32 5.28 -26.37 -28.11
C THR A 32 6.47 -25.75 -28.91
N PRO A 33 7.70 -25.66 -28.36
CA PRO A 33 8.26 -24.42 -27.81
C PRO A 33 9.46 -23.88 -28.61
N ILE A 34 9.79 -22.59 -28.46
CA ILE A 34 11.09 -22.05 -28.88
C ILE A 34 11.71 -21.33 -27.69
N SER A 35 12.88 -21.82 -27.29
CA SER A 35 13.78 -21.22 -26.32
C SER A 35 14.62 -20.10 -26.97
N PHE A 36 14.85 -18.99 -26.27
CA PHE A 36 16.18 -18.43 -25.97
C PHE A 36 16.07 -17.05 -25.27
N LEU A 37 17.09 -16.79 -24.45
CA LEU A 37 17.49 -15.54 -23.75
C LEU A 37 16.91 -15.27 -22.35
N LYS A 38 17.80 -15.45 -21.35
CA LYS A 38 17.68 -14.96 -19.97
C LYS A 38 17.59 -13.42 -19.94
N PRO A 39 16.76 -12.87 -19.04
CA PRO A 39 17.20 -11.75 -18.21
C PRO A 39 16.87 -11.94 -16.71
N HIS A 40 17.72 -11.33 -15.87
CA HIS A 40 17.61 -10.83 -14.48
C HIS A 40 16.43 -11.24 -13.58
N PRO A 41 16.63 -11.38 -12.24
CA PRO A 41 15.68 -12.02 -11.34
C PRO A 41 14.31 -11.36 -11.46
N THR A 42 13.40 -12.08 -12.11
CA THR A 42 12.00 -11.70 -12.25
C THR A 42 11.39 -11.74 -10.86
N PHE A 43 10.95 -10.58 -10.39
CA PHE A 43 10.08 -10.46 -9.22
C PHE A 43 8.80 -11.25 -9.53
N ASN A 44 8.74 -12.48 -9.04
CA ASN A 44 7.76 -13.44 -9.52
C ASN A 44 6.49 -13.25 -8.69
N TYR A 45 5.57 -12.42 -9.20
CA TYR A 45 4.19 -12.32 -8.71
C TYR A 45 3.40 -13.61 -9.04
N CYS A 46 3.93 -14.79 -8.68
CA CYS A 46 3.26 -16.07 -8.84
C CYS A 46 2.03 -16.25 -7.93
N TYR A 47 1.71 -15.28 -7.07
CA TYR A 47 0.52 -15.32 -6.23
C TYR A 47 -0.76 -14.79 -6.91
N PHE A 48 -0.67 -14.23 -8.11
CA PHE A 48 -1.82 -13.62 -8.82
C PHE A 48 -1.84 -13.88 -10.35
N PRO A 49 -1.73 -15.13 -10.83
CA PRO A 49 -1.72 -15.40 -12.27
C PRO A 49 -3.05 -15.09 -12.99
N GLU A 50 -4.18 -15.06 -12.27
CA GLU A 50 -5.50 -14.92 -12.88
C GLU A 50 -5.90 -13.47 -13.18
N LEU A 51 -5.45 -12.52 -12.34
CA LEU A 51 -5.80 -11.09 -12.49
C LEU A 51 -5.08 -10.43 -13.68
N VAL A 52 -3.82 -10.81 -13.92
CA VAL A 52 -3.03 -10.35 -15.09
C VAL A 52 -3.64 -10.84 -16.40
N ARG A 53 -4.26 -12.03 -16.42
CA ARG A 53 -4.90 -12.58 -17.62
C ARG A 53 -6.20 -11.87 -18.00
N LEU A 54 -7.00 -11.45 -17.00
CA LEU A 54 -8.26 -10.74 -17.23
C LEU A 54 -8.07 -9.32 -17.79
N ILE A 55 -6.97 -8.66 -17.46
CA ILE A 55 -6.65 -7.31 -17.96
C ILE A 55 -5.97 -7.38 -19.34
N SER A 56 -5.28 -8.48 -19.65
CA SER A 56 -4.54 -8.65 -20.92
C SER A 56 -5.41 -9.05 -22.11
N SER A 57 -6.68 -9.41 -21.90
CA SER A 57 -7.63 -9.71 -22.97
C SER A 57 -8.34 -8.45 -23.47
N SER A 58 -7.60 -7.59 -24.17
CA SER A 58 -8.15 -6.60 -25.10
C SER A 58 -7.28 -6.57 -26.37
N PRO A 59 -7.88 -6.54 -27.56
CA PRO A 59 -7.15 -6.81 -28.80
C PRO A 59 -6.20 -5.67 -29.14
N ALA A 60 -4.96 -6.05 -29.47
CA ALA A 60 -3.90 -5.18 -29.92
C ALA A 60 -4.29 -4.39 -31.18
N CYS A 61 -3.96 -3.09 -31.21
CA CYS A 61 -3.83 -2.35 -32.45
C CYS A 61 -2.35 -2.06 -32.71
N SER A 62 -1.89 -2.57 -33.85
CA SER A 62 -0.55 -2.49 -34.42
C SER A 62 -0.12 -1.06 -34.80
N ARG A 63 1.18 -0.72 -34.63
CA ARG A 63 2.07 -0.19 -35.70
C ARG A 63 3.51 0.13 -35.25
N THR A 64 4.42 -0.73 -35.74
CA THR A 64 5.72 -0.47 -36.43
C THR A 64 6.89 0.30 -35.79
N PRO A 65 8.16 0.00 -36.19
CA PRO A 65 9.34 0.21 -35.36
C PRO A 65 10.43 1.18 -35.94
N ASN A 66 11.43 1.47 -35.08
CA ASN A 66 12.85 1.85 -35.32
C ASN A 66 13.24 3.36 -35.34
N PRO A 67 14.54 3.73 -35.12
CA PRO A 67 15.64 3.02 -34.43
C PRO A 67 16.50 3.89 -33.47
N LEU A 68 17.30 3.19 -32.65
CA LEU A 68 18.67 3.47 -32.16
C LEU A 68 19.13 4.92 -31.87
N LEU A 69 19.53 5.17 -30.63
CA LEU A 69 20.79 5.84 -30.31
C LEU A 69 21.38 5.33 -28.98
N ALA A 70 22.67 5.04 -29.03
CA ALA A 70 23.47 4.43 -27.98
C ALA A 70 24.15 5.47 -27.07
N LEU A 71 24.68 4.96 -25.93
CA LEU A 71 25.60 5.60 -24.96
C LEU A 71 24.90 6.63 -24.05
N ARG A 72 25.08 6.65 -22.72
CA ARG A 72 26.28 6.39 -21.91
C ARG A 72 25.87 6.31 -20.43
N SER A 73 26.40 5.35 -19.67
CA SER A 73 26.26 5.31 -18.19
C SER A 73 26.95 6.53 -17.55
N PRO A 74 26.51 6.94 -16.35
CA PRO A 74 27.51 7.04 -15.29
C PRO A 74 27.06 6.39 -13.97
N SER A 75 27.94 5.51 -13.52
CA SER A 75 28.50 5.35 -12.18
C SER A 75 27.67 5.74 -10.96
N ALA A 76 27.57 4.72 -10.10
CA ALA A 76 27.24 4.78 -8.69
C ALA A 76 27.91 5.93 -7.93
N LEU A 77 27.10 6.63 -7.13
CA LEU A 77 27.58 7.31 -5.94
C LEU A 77 26.89 6.65 -4.74
N ALA A 78 27.68 5.86 -4.03
CA ALA A 78 27.39 5.47 -2.66
C ALA A 78 27.37 6.73 -1.80
N ILE A 79 26.28 6.92 -1.06
CA ILE A 79 26.21 7.87 0.05
C ILE A 79 25.78 7.05 1.25
N ASP A 80 26.77 6.65 2.04
CA ASP A 80 26.57 6.18 3.41
C ASP A 80 26.08 7.35 4.25
N PHE A 81 24.97 7.16 4.94
CA PHE A 81 24.50 8.04 6.00
C PHE A 81 23.89 7.17 7.10
N ASP A 82 24.57 7.13 8.25
CA ASP A 82 24.11 6.50 9.48
C ASP A 82 22.81 7.18 9.96
N ASP A 83 21.71 6.42 9.96
CA ASP A 83 20.36 6.91 10.22
C ASP A 83 19.74 6.19 11.44
N HIS A 84 20.55 5.98 12.48
CA HIS A 84 20.16 5.26 13.71
C HIS A 84 19.51 6.12 14.78
N GLN A 85 19.30 7.43 14.55
CA GLN A 85 18.97 8.36 15.64
C GLN A 85 17.54 8.94 15.64
N LEU A 86 16.63 8.46 14.78
CA LEU A 86 15.25 8.96 14.73
C LEU A 86 14.19 8.02 15.32
N ILE A 87 14.61 6.90 15.93
CA ILE A 87 13.70 5.92 16.55
C ILE A 87 14.23 5.48 17.91
N GLN A 88 14.57 6.41 18.80
CA GLN A 88 14.88 6.03 20.19
C GLN A 88 14.75 7.21 21.15
N GLU A 89 13.52 7.57 21.53
CA GLU A 89 13.30 8.31 22.77
C GLU A 89 11.89 8.04 23.29
N SER A 90 11.78 7.06 24.18
CA SER A 90 10.92 7.10 25.37
C SER A 90 10.83 5.70 26.00
N SER A 91 11.66 5.45 27.00
CA SER A 91 11.43 4.40 27.99
C SER A 91 11.98 4.82 29.34
N ASN A 92 11.07 5.06 30.29
CA ASN A 92 11.06 4.55 31.67
C ASN A 92 10.59 5.60 32.67
N THR A 93 9.46 5.34 33.34
CA THR A 93 9.36 5.34 34.82
C THR A 93 8.09 4.59 35.22
N SER A 94 8.23 3.73 36.22
CA SER A 94 7.23 2.83 36.81
C SER A 94 6.48 3.46 38.00
N LEU A 95 5.31 2.86 38.30
CA LEU A 95 4.56 2.80 39.59
C LEU A 95 3.23 3.58 39.65
N SER A 96 2.18 2.82 39.99
CA SER A 96 0.77 3.13 40.28
C SER A 96 0.52 3.40 41.78
N PRO A 97 -0.72 3.64 42.32
CA PRO A 97 -2.01 4.08 41.73
C PRO A 97 -2.73 5.24 42.50
N SER A 98 -3.86 5.71 41.93
CA SER A 98 -5.13 6.13 42.57
C SER A 98 -5.59 7.61 42.49
N SER A 99 -6.91 7.72 42.24
CA SER A 99 -7.89 8.79 42.53
C SER A 99 -8.07 10.02 41.61
N THR A 100 -9.22 9.98 40.91
CA THR A 100 -10.25 11.02 40.68
C THR A 100 -9.91 12.42 40.14
N ALA A 101 -10.80 12.84 39.20
CA ALA A 101 -11.16 14.21 38.77
C ALA A 101 -10.55 14.73 37.45
N THR A 102 -11.38 14.62 36.41
CA THR A 102 -11.68 15.54 35.30
C THR A 102 -10.72 16.72 35.05
N SER A 103 -9.93 16.65 33.96
CA SER A 103 -9.43 17.81 33.18
C SER A 103 -8.91 17.35 31.79
N PRO A 104 -8.81 18.25 30.79
CA PRO A 104 -8.81 17.91 29.37
C PRO A 104 -7.51 17.22 28.94
N ARG A 105 -7.66 16.20 28.09
CA ARG A 105 -6.61 15.26 27.71
C ARG A 105 -5.39 15.95 27.09
N ASP A 106 -4.24 15.48 27.56
CA ASP A 106 -2.88 15.80 27.17
C ASP A 106 -2.64 15.90 25.66
N THR A 107 -2.25 17.09 25.20
CA THR A 107 -1.64 17.36 23.88
C THR A 107 -0.14 17.06 23.87
N HIS A 108 0.28 15.99 24.54
CA HIS A 108 1.70 15.64 24.61
C HIS A 108 2.09 14.74 23.41
N ASN A 109 2.92 15.28 22.52
CA ASN A 109 3.64 14.57 21.44
C ASN A 109 2.84 14.02 20.24
N MET A 110 1.97 14.82 19.62
CA MET A 110 1.58 14.56 18.23
C MET A 110 2.51 15.32 17.29
N LEU A 111 3.35 14.61 16.53
CA LEU A 111 4.04 15.19 15.39
C LEU A 111 3.01 15.92 14.50
N PRO A 112 3.32 17.13 14.02
CA PRO A 112 2.38 17.86 13.17
C PRO A 112 2.07 17.03 11.93
N LYS A 113 0.79 16.95 11.56
CA LYS A 113 0.30 16.22 10.39
C LYS A 113 0.93 16.73 9.10
N ILE A 114 1.05 18.06 9.01
CA ILE A 114 1.66 18.79 7.89
C ILE A 114 2.90 19.55 8.36
N ASP A 115 3.91 19.62 7.50
CA ASP A 115 5.10 20.43 7.73
C ASP A 115 4.83 21.93 7.48
N LYS A 116 5.83 22.77 7.75
CA LYS A 116 5.77 24.22 7.47
C LYS A 116 5.57 24.54 5.97
N SER A 117 5.79 23.57 5.09
CA SER A 117 5.59 23.69 3.64
C SER A 117 4.20 23.19 3.19
N GLY A 118 3.36 22.76 4.13
CA GLY A 118 2.01 22.25 3.88
C GLY A 118 2.00 20.83 3.32
N ARG A 119 2.94 19.97 3.68
CA ARG A 119 3.04 18.58 3.18
C ARG A 119 3.03 17.56 4.29
N PHE A 120 2.57 16.34 4.01
CA PHE A 120 2.61 15.28 5.01
C PHE A 120 4.05 14.93 5.44
N CYS A 121 4.23 14.87 6.76
CA CYS A 121 5.51 14.56 7.40
C CYS A 121 5.43 13.45 8.45
N SER A 122 4.28 12.79 8.60
CA SER A 122 4.12 11.71 9.57
C SER A 122 4.59 10.36 9.00
N PRO A 123 5.23 9.48 9.82
CA PRO A 123 5.55 8.12 9.41
C PRO A 123 4.32 7.31 8.96
N ARG A 124 3.15 7.60 9.54
CA ARG A 124 1.85 7.05 9.12
C ARG A 124 1.59 7.29 7.63
N ALA A 125 1.75 8.52 7.17
CA ALA A 125 1.55 8.89 5.77
C ALA A 125 2.52 8.14 4.83
N ALA A 126 3.74 7.85 5.27
CA ALA A 126 4.70 7.07 4.49
C ALA A 126 4.26 5.62 4.29
N ARG A 127 3.69 4.99 5.33
CA ARG A 127 3.19 3.61 5.27
C ARG A 127 1.97 3.49 4.38
N GLU A 128 1.07 4.47 4.47
CA GLU A 128 -0.09 4.58 3.58
C GLU A 128 0.34 4.72 2.11
N LEU A 129 1.26 5.64 1.82
CA LEU A 129 1.80 5.79 0.47
C LEU A 129 2.50 4.51 0.00
N ALA A 130 3.28 3.84 0.86
CA ALA A 130 3.92 2.57 0.53
C ALA A 130 2.89 1.48 0.22
N LEU A 131 1.81 1.39 0.99
CA LEU A 131 0.73 0.43 0.77
C LEU A 131 0.03 0.68 -0.57
N LEU A 132 -0.27 1.93 -0.91
CA LEU A 132 -0.93 2.29 -2.17
C LEU A 132 -0.06 1.97 -3.39
N ILE A 133 1.23 2.24 -3.30
CA ILE A 133 2.19 1.88 -4.35
C ILE A 133 2.28 0.37 -4.49
N LEU A 134 2.37 -0.36 -3.37
CA LEU A 134 2.46 -1.81 -3.37
C LEU A 134 1.21 -2.45 -3.95
N TYR A 135 0.04 -1.96 -3.55
CA TYR A 135 -1.24 -2.39 -4.12
C TYR A 135 -1.29 -2.16 -5.63
N ALA A 136 -0.93 -0.97 -6.09
CA ALA A 136 -0.89 -0.68 -7.52
C ALA A 136 0.14 -1.53 -8.28
N SER A 137 1.30 -1.82 -7.69
CA SER A 137 2.32 -2.67 -8.32
C SER A 137 1.86 -4.11 -8.43
N CYS A 138 1.10 -4.62 -7.44
CA CYS A 138 0.43 -5.91 -7.50
C CYS A 138 -0.60 -5.99 -8.64
N LEU A 139 -1.36 -4.90 -8.87
CA LEU A 139 -2.33 -4.83 -9.97
C LEU A 139 -1.64 -4.75 -11.35
N GLU A 140 -0.58 -3.95 -11.46
CA GLU A 140 0.20 -3.79 -12.71
C GLU A 140 1.15 -4.97 -12.99
N GLY A 141 1.41 -5.82 -12.00
CA GLY A 141 2.45 -6.85 -12.08
C GLY A 141 3.86 -6.28 -12.20
N SER A 142 4.12 -5.11 -11.61
CA SER A 142 5.38 -4.37 -11.74
C SER A 142 6.14 -4.30 -10.41
N ASP A 143 7.44 -4.01 -10.48
CA ASP A 143 8.26 -3.81 -9.27
C ASP A 143 7.80 -2.55 -8.50
N PRO A 144 7.47 -2.65 -7.20
CA PRO A 144 6.97 -1.52 -6.42
C PRO A 144 7.96 -0.35 -6.34
N VAL A 145 9.27 -0.62 -6.30
CA VAL A 145 10.29 0.44 -6.25
C VAL A 145 10.32 1.20 -7.57
N ARG A 146 10.30 0.50 -8.70
CA ARG A 146 10.24 1.09 -10.03
C ARG A 146 8.94 1.88 -10.26
N LEU A 147 7.80 1.38 -9.80
CA LEU A 147 6.52 2.09 -9.90
C LEU A 147 6.55 3.40 -9.09
N PHE A 148 7.11 3.36 -7.88
CA PHE A 148 7.29 4.55 -7.06
C PHE A 148 8.16 5.61 -7.75
N GLU A 149 9.32 5.20 -8.26
CA GLU A 149 10.23 6.10 -8.96
C GLU A 149 9.59 6.70 -10.22
N LYS A 150 8.81 5.90 -10.97
CA LYS A 150 8.00 6.37 -12.10
C LYS A 150 7.01 7.45 -11.67
N ARG A 151 6.22 7.23 -10.60
CA ARG A 151 5.22 8.20 -10.11
C ARG A 151 5.84 9.47 -9.56
N ILE A 152 6.98 9.38 -8.88
CA ILE A 152 7.76 10.54 -8.42
C ILE A 152 8.26 11.39 -9.59
N ASN A 153 8.63 10.74 -10.70
CA ASN A 153 9.23 11.40 -11.87
C ASN A 153 8.22 11.75 -12.97
N ALA A 154 6.95 11.39 -12.81
CA ALA A 154 5.89 11.77 -13.72
C ALA A 154 5.88 13.30 -13.90
N ARG A 155 5.88 13.74 -15.16
CA ARG A 155 5.74 15.16 -15.47
C ARG A 155 4.33 15.60 -15.12
N ARG A 156 4.23 16.83 -14.64
CA ARG A 156 2.94 17.46 -14.34
C ARG A 156 2.25 17.78 -15.65
N GLU A 157 0.96 17.50 -15.72
CA GLU A 157 0.12 18.05 -16.78
C GLU A 157 0.15 19.58 -16.66
N PRO A 158 0.47 20.32 -17.74
CA PRO A 158 0.49 21.78 -17.72
C PRO A 158 -0.88 22.32 -17.28
N GLY A 159 -0.92 23.10 -16.20
CA GLY A 159 -2.15 23.70 -15.69
C GLY A 159 -2.86 22.92 -14.57
N TYR A 160 -2.37 21.75 -14.17
CA TYR A 160 -2.84 21.10 -12.95
C TYR A 160 -2.39 21.89 -11.72
N ASP A 161 -3.35 22.42 -10.97
CA ASP A 161 -3.12 23.05 -9.66
C ASP A 161 -3.74 22.17 -8.57
N PHE A 162 -2.94 21.87 -7.55
CA PHE A 162 -3.35 20.96 -6.49
C PHE A 162 -3.96 21.77 -5.35
N ASP A 163 -5.18 21.40 -4.95
CA ASP A 163 -5.83 22.05 -3.82
C ASP A 163 -5.14 21.68 -2.50
N LYS A 164 -4.58 22.69 -1.85
CA LYS A 164 -3.88 22.51 -0.57
C LYS A 164 -4.84 22.40 0.61
N GLU A 165 -6.07 22.87 0.48
CA GLU A 165 -7.08 22.79 1.54
C GLU A 165 -7.47 21.33 1.80
N SER A 166 -7.53 20.54 0.73
CA SER A 166 -7.69 19.08 0.76
C SER A 166 -6.68 18.38 1.71
N LEU A 167 -5.44 18.87 1.86
CA LEU A 167 -4.46 18.27 2.80
C LEU A 167 -4.79 18.54 4.27
N VAL A 168 -5.42 19.67 4.56
CA VAL A 168 -5.84 20.02 5.92
C VAL A 168 -6.99 19.12 6.34
N GLU A 169 -7.97 18.92 5.45
CA GLU A 169 -9.16 18.11 5.70
C GLU A 169 -8.86 16.60 5.70
N TYR A 170 -7.97 16.12 4.82
CA TYR A 170 -7.69 14.69 4.65
C TYR A 170 -7.21 13.97 5.91
N ASN A 171 -8.01 13.08 6.50
CA ASN A 171 -7.64 12.41 7.75
C ASN A 171 -6.89 11.08 7.50
N HIS A 172 -5.69 10.93 8.09
CA HIS A 172 -4.92 9.68 8.03
C HIS A 172 -5.45 8.55 8.94
N MET A 173 -6.36 8.90 9.86
CA MET A 173 -6.85 8.08 10.95
C MET A 173 -8.38 8.01 10.99
N SER A 174 -9.07 8.35 9.89
CA SER A 174 -10.48 8.02 9.76
C SER A 174 -10.62 6.52 9.58
N PHE A 175 -11.43 5.90 10.44
CA PHE A 175 -11.76 4.48 10.36
C PHE A 175 -13.23 4.37 10.00
N ALA A 176 -13.59 3.35 9.22
CA ALA A 176 -14.99 2.98 9.04
C ALA A 176 -15.57 2.69 10.44
N GLY A 177 -16.47 3.56 10.90
CA GLY A 177 -17.15 3.41 12.17
C GLY A 177 -18.15 2.26 12.15
N PRO A 178 -18.85 2.02 13.27
CA PRO A 178 -20.04 1.18 13.26
C PRO A 178 -21.02 1.68 12.17
N PRO A 179 -21.81 0.79 11.56
CA PRO A 179 -22.83 1.20 10.60
C PRO A 179 -23.72 2.29 11.19
N VAL A 180 -23.79 3.44 10.51
CA VAL A 180 -24.62 4.57 10.91
C VAL A 180 -26.03 4.34 10.38
N THR A 181 -27.04 4.43 11.24
CA THR A 181 -28.44 4.32 10.86
C THR A 181 -29.07 5.71 10.87
N ALA A 182 -29.57 6.16 9.72
CA ALA A 182 -30.36 7.38 9.64
C ALA A 182 -31.81 7.10 10.05
N ASN A 183 -32.39 7.97 10.87
CA ASN A 183 -33.78 7.88 11.31
C ASN A 183 -34.73 8.63 10.38
N THR A 184 -34.23 9.63 9.64
CA THR A 184 -34.98 10.40 8.65
C THR A 184 -34.31 10.36 7.28
N LEU A 185 -35.07 10.76 6.25
CA LEU A 185 -34.53 10.84 4.89
C LEU A 185 -33.49 11.96 4.78
N GLU A 186 -33.73 13.09 5.46
CA GLU A 186 -32.82 14.23 5.47
C GLU A 186 -31.48 13.89 6.13
N GLU A 187 -31.51 13.15 7.25
CA GLU A 187 -30.29 12.66 7.90
C GLU A 187 -29.51 11.71 6.99
N ALA A 188 -30.22 10.85 6.23
CA ALA A 188 -29.58 9.96 5.26
C ALA A 188 -28.91 10.74 4.12
N ASP A 189 -29.58 11.76 3.60
CA ASP A 189 -29.05 12.62 2.54
C ASP A 189 -27.82 13.42 3.02
N GLU A 190 -27.84 13.95 4.25
CA GLU A 190 -26.70 14.64 4.85
C GLU A 190 -25.47 13.73 5.01
N LEU A 191 -25.67 12.49 5.46
CA LEU A 191 -24.59 11.49 5.57
C LEU A 191 -23.99 11.16 4.21
N LEU A 192 -24.83 10.96 3.19
CA LEU A 192 -24.36 10.69 1.82
C LEU A 192 -23.53 11.86 1.26
N LEU A 193 -23.96 13.10 1.50
CA LEU A 193 -23.21 14.28 1.08
C LEU A 193 -21.86 14.38 1.80
N HIS A 194 -21.82 14.07 3.09
CA HIS A 194 -20.59 14.03 3.86
C HIS A 194 -19.61 12.97 3.32
N ASP A 195 -20.08 11.73 3.13
CA ASP A 195 -19.26 10.63 2.60
C ASP A 195 -18.73 10.91 1.19
N GLN A 196 -19.55 11.55 0.36
CA GLN A 196 -19.15 11.98 -0.98
C GLN A 196 -18.03 13.03 -0.91
N LYS A 197 -18.16 14.02 -0.02
CA LYS A 197 -17.14 15.05 0.19
C LYS A 197 -15.81 14.44 0.69
N GLU A 198 -15.86 13.55 1.68
CA GLU A 198 -14.66 12.87 2.17
C GLU A 198 -13.99 12.03 1.07
N SER A 199 -14.79 11.35 0.25
CA SER A 199 -14.32 10.56 -0.88
C SER A 199 -13.63 11.41 -1.95
N GLU A 200 -14.15 12.62 -2.23
CA GLU A 200 -13.56 13.58 -3.16
C GLU A 200 -12.20 14.08 -2.68
N ILE A 201 -12.09 14.42 -1.39
CA ILE A 201 -10.83 14.84 -0.77
C ILE A 201 -9.80 13.71 -0.82
N GLU A 202 -10.21 12.48 -0.48
CA GLU A 202 -9.33 11.31 -0.56
C GLU A 202 -8.86 11.06 -1.99
N ALA A 203 -9.76 11.16 -2.97
CA ALA A 203 -9.41 10.99 -4.38
C ALA A 203 -8.41 12.06 -4.85
N GLU A 204 -8.59 13.32 -4.49
CA GLU A 204 -7.67 14.41 -4.84
C GLU A 204 -6.29 14.18 -4.23
N VAL A 205 -6.23 13.88 -2.93
CA VAL A 205 -4.96 13.67 -2.23
C VAL A 205 -4.21 12.43 -2.71
N LEU A 206 -4.91 11.31 -2.97
CA LEU A 206 -4.27 10.05 -3.34
C LEU A 206 -3.90 9.98 -4.83
N SER A 207 -4.60 10.72 -5.70
CA SER A 207 -4.27 10.81 -7.13
C SER A 207 -3.19 11.85 -7.42
N ALA A 208 -3.03 12.83 -6.54
CA ALA A 208 -2.05 13.89 -6.70
C ALA A 208 -0.61 13.35 -6.79
N PRO A 209 0.26 14.02 -7.58
CA PRO A 209 1.68 13.66 -7.65
C PRO A 209 2.34 13.64 -6.25
N PRO A 210 3.06 12.55 -5.87
CA PRO A 210 3.59 12.41 -4.51
C PRO A 210 4.51 13.55 -4.05
N LYS A 211 5.19 14.23 -4.98
CA LYS A 211 6.05 15.39 -4.69
C LYS A 211 5.30 16.63 -4.20
N LEU A 212 3.99 16.71 -4.40
CA LEU A 212 3.14 17.82 -3.93
C LEU A 212 2.60 17.54 -2.53
N VAL A 213 2.16 16.30 -2.31
CA VAL A 213 1.48 15.87 -1.08
C VAL A 213 2.46 15.56 0.05
N TYR A 214 3.59 14.94 -0.27
CA TYR A 214 4.51 14.40 0.75
C TYR A 214 5.83 15.17 0.81
N SER A 215 6.37 15.31 2.03
CA SER A 215 7.70 15.87 2.27
C SER A 215 8.81 14.94 1.77
N LYS A 216 10.02 15.48 1.53
CA LYS A 216 11.17 14.70 1.05
C LYS A 216 11.55 13.55 1.98
N LEU A 217 11.40 13.75 3.29
CA LEU A 217 11.67 12.72 4.31
C LEU A 217 10.72 11.54 4.15
N ILE A 218 9.43 11.82 3.95
CA ILE A 218 8.41 10.79 3.75
C ILE A 218 8.65 10.02 2.45
N LEU A 219 8.97 10.71 1.35
CA LEU A 219 9.30 10.03 0.10
C LEU A 219 10.53 9.10 0.24
N ARG A 220 11.55 9.51 1.01
CA ARG A 220 12.71 8.65 1.31
C ARG A 220 12.31 7.45 2.17
N PHE A 221 11.49 7.65 3.19
CA PHE A 221 11.05 6.57 4.07
C PHE A 221 10.15 5.57 3.34
N THR A 222 9.21 6.04 2.53
CA THR A 222 8.42 5.19 1.63
C THR A 222 9.31 4.35 0.72
N ARG A 223 10.35 4.94 0.10
CA ARG A 223 11.32 4.17 -0.69
C ARG A 223 12.00 3.07 0.14
N LYS A 224 12.45 3.38 1.36
CA LYS A 224 13.08 2.39 2.26
C LYS A 224 12.11 1.22 2.54
N LEU A 225 10.83 1.52 2.81
CA LEU A 225 9.80 0.49 3.01
C LEU A 225 9.62 -0.40 1.78
N LEU A 226 9.49 0.19 0.58
CA LEU A 226 9.29 -0.56 -0.66
C LEU A 226 10.51 -1.41 -1.03
N VAL A 227 11.72 -0.91 -0.80
CA VAL A 227 12.95 -1.68 -1.00
C VAL A 227 13.03 -2.86 -0.03
N ALA A 228 12.67 -2.67 1.25
CA ALA A 228 12.60 -3.76 2.23
C ALA A 228 11.58 -4.83 1.82
N VAL A 229 10.42 -4.40 1.30
CA VAL A 229 9.40 -5.32 0.76
C VAL A 229 9.95 -6.10 -0.42
N ALA A 230 10.62 -5.44 -1.36
CA ALA A 230 11.18 -6.09 -2.52
C ALA A 230 12.28 -7.11 -2.14
N GLU A 231 13.13 -6.80 -1.15
CA GLU A 231 14.19 -7.70 -0.69
C GLU A 231 13.64 -8.99 -0.06
N LYS A 232 12.56 -8.89 0.73
CA LYS A 232 12.00 -10.03 1.47
C LYS A 232 10.76 -10.65 0.83
N TRP A 233 10.38 -10.23 -0.37
CA TRP A 233 9.14 -10.64 -1.01
C TRP A 233 8.97 -12.16 -1.02
N ASP A 234 9.88 -12.88 -1.70
CA ASP A 234 9.80 -14.34 -1.85
C ASP A 234 9.78 -15.06 -0.50
N SER A 235 10.61 -14.60 0.45
CA SER A 235 10.65 -15.16 1.80
C SER A 235 9.33 -14.97 2.54
N HIS A 236 8.72 -13.80 2.42
CA HIS A 236 7.46 -13.48 3.10
C HIS A 236 6.26 -14.16 2.45
N VAL A 237 6.28 -14.43 1.15
CA VAL A 237 5.24 -15.25 0.49
C VAL A 237 5.09 -16.60 1.20
N PHE A 238 6.20 -17.31 1.45
CA PHE A 238 6.17 -18.59 2.16
C PHE A 238 5.72 -18.49 3.61
N VAL A 239 6.06 -17.39 4.29
CA VAL A 239 5.62 -17.15 5.67
C VAL A 239 4.12 -16.88 5.70
N ILE A 240 3.63 -16.03 4.79
CA ILE A 240 2.22 -15.67 4.67
C ILE A 240 1.39 -16.90 4.34
N ASP A 241 1.84 -17.80 3.46
CA ASP A 241 1.12 -19.05 3.16
C ASP A 241 0.90 -19.93 4.42
N LYS A 242 1.85 -19.89 5.36
CA LYS A 242 1.74 -20.62 6.65
C LYS A 242 0.81 -19.93 7.64
N VAL A 243 0.84 -18.60 7.75
CA VAL A 243 0.12 -17.86 8.81
C VAL A 243 -1.25 -17.34 8.40
N ALA A 244 -1.49 -17.17 7.09
CA ALA A 244 -2.75 -16.65 6.57
C ALA A 244 -3.86 -17.70 6.62
N PRO A 245 -5.11 -17.29 6.87
CA PRO A 245 -6.23 -18.22 6.93
C PRO A 245 -6.52 -18.81 5.53
N PRO A 246 -7.06 -20.05 5.46
CA PRO A 246 -7.22 -20.76 4.20
C PRO A 246 -8.13 -20.05 3.20
N ASN A 247 -9.16 -19.33 3.67
CA ASN A 247 -10.04 -18.55 2.80
C ASN A 247 -9.30 -17.42 2.05
N TRP A 248 -8.24 -16.84 2.62
CA TRP A 248 -7.43 -15.84 1.93
C TRP A 248 -6.50 -16.46 0.88
N LYS A 249 -6.10 -17.71 1.11
CA LYS A 249 -5.24 -18.46 0.19
C LYS A 249 -5.99 -18.96 -1.03
N ASN A 250 -7.26 -19.30 -0.86
CA ASN A 250 -8.12 -19.75 -1.95
C ASN A 250 -8.52 -18.59 -2.86
N GLU A 251 -8.64 -17.38 -2.32
CA GLU A 251 -9.03 -16.17 -3.07
C GLU A 251 -8.01 -15.03 -2.84
N PRO A 252 -6.75 -15.18 -3.27
CA PRO A 252 -5.73 -14.19 -3.00
C PRO A 252 -6.09 -12.87 -3.70
N ALA A 253 -6.63 -12.93 -4.92
CA ALA A 253 -7.05 -11.77 -5.72
C ALA A 253 -8.06 -10.86 -5.00
N ALA A 254 -8.96 -11.44 -4.21
CA ALA A 254 -9.92 -10.67 -3.41
C ALA A 254 -9.31 -10.06 -2.14
N ARG A 255 -8.05 -10.42 -1.81
CA ARG A 255 -7.35 -10.08 -0.56
C ARG A 255 -6.01 -9.39 -0.77
N ILE A 256 -5.81 -8.76 -1.94
CA ILE A 256 -4.53 -8.10 -2.30
C ILE A 256 -4.14 -7.07 -1.25
N LEU A 257 -5.08 -6.28 -0.74
CA LEU A 257 -4.80 -5.23 0.26
C LEU A 257 -4.33 -5.84 1.58
N GLU A 258 -5.04 -6.83 2.11
CA GLU A 258 -4.67 -7.49 3.35
C GLU A 258 -3.29 -8.16 3.26
N LEU A 259 -3.01 -8.84 2.15
CA LEU A 259 -1.71 -9.46 1.89
C LEU A 259 -0.60 -8.41 1.71
N SER A 260 -0.89 -7.28 1.09
CA SER A 260 0.05 -6.16 0.94
C SER A 260 0.41 -5.54 2.30
N ILE A 261 -0.57 -5.40 3.21
CA ILE A 261 -0.33 -4.95 4.59
C ILE A 261 0.59 -5.92 5.33
N LEU A 262 0.37 -7.23 5.20
CA LEU A 262 1.24 -8.24 5.82
C LEU A 262 2.67 -8.16 5.28
N HIS A 263 2.84 -8.09 3.96
CA HIS A 263 4.16 -7.95 3.34
C HIS A 263 4.89 -6.70 3.83
N LEU A 264 4.21 -5.55 3.86
CA LEU A 264 4.77 -4.29 4.32
C LEU A 264 5.22 -4.37 5.78
N ALA A 265 4.35 -4.86 6.66
CA ALA A 265 4.62 -4.95 8.09
C ALA A 265 5.75 -5.95 8.41
N MET A 266 5.74 -7.15 7.81
CA MET A 266 6.80 -8.14 8.02
C MET A 266 8.15 -7.62 7.56
N SER A 267 8.19 -6.86 6.46
CA SER A 267 9.43 -6.27 5.91
C SER A 267 9.96 -5.12 6.76
N GLU A 268 9.08 -4.26 7.27
CA GLU A 268 9.45 -3.21 8.22
C GLU A 268 10.05 -3.80 9.51
N ILE A 269 9.47 -4.91 10.02
CA ILE A 269 9.99 -5.63 11.19
C ILE A 269 11.34 -6.29 10.90
N ALA A 270 11.44 -7.04 9.80
CA ALA A 270 12.59 -7.91 9.53
C ALA A 270 13.81 -7.17 8.99
N VAL A 271 13.61 -6.08 8.24
CA VAL A 271 14.68 -5.35 7.55
C VAL A 271 15.00 -4.03 8.24
N LEU A 272 13.97 -3.23 8.54
CA LEU A 272 14.17 -1.90 9.13
C LEU A 272 14.34 -1.93 10.65
N GLY A 273 14.08 -3.08 11.30
CA GLY A 273 14.27 -3.26 12.74
C GLY A 273 13.34 -2.39 13.60
N THR A 274 12.24 -1.88 13.04
CA THR A 274 11.29 -1.08 13.79
C THR A 274 10.62 -1.95 14.86
N ARG A 275 10.42 -1.39 16.07
CA ARG A 275 9.81 -2.12 17.19
C ARG A 275 8.48 -2.73 16.75
N HIS A 276 8.39 -4.06 16.80
CA HIS A 276 7.26 -4.81 16.24
C HIS A 276 5.89 -4.40 16.79
N GLN A 277 5.81 -3.89 18.03
CA GLN A 277 4.56 -3.37 18.61
C GLN A 277 4.02 -2.18 17.83
N ILE A 278 4.90 -1.27 17.40
CA ILE A 278 4.53 -0.10 16.61
C ILE A 278 4.03 -0.56 15.23
N VAL A 279 4.80 -1.42 14.56
CA VAL A 279 4.46 -1.91 13.21
C VAL A 279 3.13 -2.69 13.22
N ILE A 280 2.88 -3.52 14.24
CA ILE A 280 1.61 -4.25 14.36
C ILE A 280 0.44 -3.29 14.54
N ASN A 281 0.55 -2.29 15.43
CA ASN A 281 -0.52 -1.32 15.63
C ASN A 281 -0.81 -0.53 14.35
N GLU A 282 0.24 -0.08 13.66
CA GLU A 282 0.13 0.64 12.39
C GLU A 282 -0.52 -0.21 11.29
N ALA A 283 -0.13 -1.48 11.18
CA ALA A 283 -0.73 -2.41 10.23
C ALA A 283 -2.21 -2.68 10.51
N VAL A 284 -2.58 -2.80 11.80
CA VAL A 284 -3.98 -2.93 12.22
C VAL A 284 -4.77 -1.68 11.87
N ASP A 285 -4.21 -0.50 12.10
CA ASP A 285 -4.89 0.74 11.76
C ASP A 285 -4.98 0.95 10.24
N LEU A 286 -4.00 0.51 9.44
CA LEU A 286 -4.13 0.49 7.97
C LEU A 286 -5.26 -0.45 7.55
N ALA A 287 -5.37 -1.62 8.20
CA ALA A 287 -6.42 -2.58 7.91
C ALA A 287 -7.82 -2.04 8.25
N LYS A 288 -7.98 -1.31 9.36
CA LYS A 288 -9.27 -0.68 9.69
C LYS A 288 -9.69 0.40 8.68
N ARG A 289 -8.70 1.02 8.04
CA ARG A 289 -8.93 2.08 7.07
C ARG A 289 -9.26 1.53 5.68
N PHE A 290 -8.50 0.55 5.20
CA PHE A 290 -8.57 0.08 3.81
C PHE A 290 -9.21 -1.29 3.63
N CYS A 291 -9.47 -2.01 4.71
CA CYS A 291 -10.01 -3.37 4.65
C CYS A 291 -11.26 -3.48 5.53
N ASP A 292 -12.08 -4.48 5.22
CA ASP A 292 -13.36 -4.67 5.88
C ASP A 292 -13.40 -5.91 6.79
N GLY A 293 -14.44 -5.95 7.62
CA GLY A 293 -14.81 -7.13 8.41
C GLY A 293 -13.73 -7.56 9.40
N ALA A 294 -13.28 -8.81 9.29
CA ALA A 294 -12.35 -9.41 10.25
C ALA A 294 -10.86 -9.11 9.96
N ALA A 295 -10.53 -8.37 8.90
CA ALA A 295 -9.15 -8.16 8.45
C ALA A 295 -8.22 -7.59 9.53
N PRO A 296 -8.59 -6.55 10.32
CA PRO A 296 -7.71 -6.01 11.36
C PRO A 296 -7.33 -7.05 12.43
N ARG A 297 -8.30 -7.89 12.82
CA ARG A 297 -8.08 -8.97 13.81
C ARG A 297 -7.19 -10.07 13.24
N ILE A 298 -7.41 -10.47 11.99
CA ILE A 298 -6.64 -11.52 11.31
C ILE A 298 -5.18 -11.06 11.14
N ILE A 299 -4.96 -9.84 10.63
CA ILE A 299 -3.62 -9.27 10.43
C ILE A 299 -2.84 -9.23 11.74
N ASN A 300 -3.45 -8.77 12.83
CA ASN A 300 -2.84 -8.80 14.17
C ASN A 300 -2.43 -10.23 14.58
N GLY A 301 -3.29 -11.22 14.33
CA GLY A 301 -3.00 -12.63 14.59
C GLY A 301 -1.81 -13.14 13.79
N CYS A 302 -1.80 -12.93 12.48
CA CYS A 302 -0.72 -13.36 11.58
C CYS A 302 0.62 -12.75 11.98
N LEU A 303 0.66 -11.44 12.26
CA LEU A 303 1.91 -10.76 12.65
C LEU A 303 2.44 -11.22 14.01
N ARG A 304 1.56 -11.53 14.98
CA ARG A 304 1.98 -12.10 16.26
C ARG A 304 2.59 -13.48 16.11
N THR A 305 2.03 -14.32 15.24
CA THR A 305 2.61 -15.63 14.93
C THR A 305 3.97 -15.48 14.27
N PHE A 306 4.10 -14.61 13.26
CA PHE A 306 5.37 -14.31 12.61
C PHE A 306 6.47 -13.90 13.60
N ILE A 307 6.16 -13.01 14.56
CA ILE A 307 7.13 -12.59 15.58
C ILE A 307 7.57 -13.75 16.48
N LYS A 308 6.67 -14.64 16.87
CA LYS A 308 7.02 -15.83 17.68
C LYS A 308 8.00 -16.72 16.93
N ASP A 309 7.78 -16.95 15.64
CA ASP A 309 8.66 -17.78 14.81
C ASP A 309 10.04 -17.14 14.63
N LEU A 310 10.08 -15.81 14.46
CA LEU A 310 11.33 -15.05 14.35
C LEU A 310 12.16 -15.11 15.64
N GLN A 311 11.48 -15.00 16.80
CA GLN A 311 12.12 -15.12 18.12
C GLN A 311 12.60 -16.55 18.40
N GLY A 312 11.81 -17.57 18.03
CA GLY A 312 12.19 -18.97 18.14
C GLY A 312 13.42 -19.32 17.30
N THR A 313 13.46 -18.83 16.05
CA THR A 313 14.62 -19.01 15.15
C THR A 313 15.88 -18.32 15.71
N SER A 314 15.73 -17.13 16.29
CA SER A 314 16.82 -16.38 16.91
C SER A 314 17.37 -17.05 18.18
N ALA A 315 16.52 -17.74 18.94
CA ALA A 315 16.94 -18.49 20.13
C ALA A 315 17.75 -19.73 19.75
N VAL A 316 17.29 -20.52 18.76
CA VAL A 316 18.00 -21.70 18.26
C VAL A 316 19.39 -21.34 17.72
N LYS A 317 19.50 -20.23 17.01
CA LYS A 317 20.76 -19.76 16.42
C LYS A 317 21.79 -19.22 17.44
N ARG A 318 21.38 -18.93 18.68
CA ARG A 318 22.29 -18.53 19.77
C ARG A 318 22.75 -19.70 20.64
N SER A 319 22.09 -20.84 20.54
CA SER A 319 22.43 -22.08 21.25
C SER A 319 23.31 -23.05 20.44
N SER A 320 23.69 -22.68 19.22
CA SER A 320 24.61 -23.40 18.32
C SER A 320 25.87 -22.59 18.14
#